data_AF-A0A9D8PTR5-F1
#
_entry.id   AF-A0A9D8PTR5-F1
#
_cell.length_a   1.000
_cell.length_b   1.000
_cell.length_c   1.000
_cell.angle_alpha   90.00
_cell.angle_beta   90.00
_cell.angle_gamma   90.00
#
_symmetry.space_group_name_H-M   'P 1'
#
loop_
_entity.id
_entity.type
_entity.pdbx_description
1 polymer ?
#
loop_
_entity_poly.entity_id
_entity_poly.type
_entity_poly.pdbx_seq_one_letter_code
_entity_poly.pdbx_strand_id
1 'polypeptide(L)' 'VGDDGTVQVQFERPQRAVTPGQSLVLYDGPECLGGAVIAATDAPLEQRAPCPVSLERQA' A
#
# COMPACT_ATOMS: atom_id res chain seq x y z
N VAL A 1 -10.63 4.33 -16.18
CA VAL A 1 -11.12 5.04 -14.97
C VAL A 1 -12.62 4.81 -14.93
N GLY A 2 -13.15 4.36 -13.80
CA GLY A 2 -14.59 4.15 -13.63
C GLY A 2 -15.34 5.48 -13.48
N ASP A 3 -16.65 5.44 -13.67
CA ASP A 3 -17.53 6.62 -13.53
C ASP A 3 -17.54 7.18 -12.08
N ASP A 4 -17.12 6.35 -11.12
CA ASP A 4 -16.95 6.68 -9.70
C ASP A 4 -15.58 7.33 -9.39
N GLY A 5 -14.75 7.57 -10.41
CA GLY A 5 -13.41 8.15 -10.25
C GLY A 5 -12.36 7.15 -9.77
N THR A 6 -12.67 5.85 -9.77
CA THR A 6 -11.70 4.83 -9.36
C THR A 6 -10.86 4.33 -10.53
N VAL A 7 -9.67 3.81 -10.20
CA VAL A 7 -8.78 3.14 -11.16
C VAL A 7 -8.28 1.84 -10.56
N GLN A 8 -8.32 0.76 -11.35
CA GLN A 8 -7.67 -0.49 -11.01
C GLN A 8 -6.27 -0.49 -11.62
N VAL A 9 -5.27 -0.80 -10.81
CA VAL A 9 -3.86 -0.83 -11.23
C VAL A 9 -3.32 -2.21 -10.92
N GLN A 10 -2.82 -2.87 -11.96
CA GLN A 10 -2.17 -4.18 -11.86
C GLN A 10 -0.68 -4.00 -12.18
N PHE A 11 0.18 -4.47 -11.28
CA PHE A 11 1.62 -4.49 -11.50
C PHE A 11 2.03 -5.81 -12.13
N GLU A 12 2.98 -5.77 -13.07
CA GLU A 12 3.56 -6.98 -13.66
C GLU A 12 4.22 -7.89 -12.61
N ARG A 13 4.81 -7.27 -11.58
CA ARG A 13 5.42 -7.96 -10.45
C ARG A 13 4.66 -7.59 -9.17
N PRO A 14 4.37 -8.57 -8.30
CA PRO A 14 3.72 -8.30 -7.01
C PRO A 14 4.50 -7.26 -6.20
N GLN A 15 3.76 -6.34 -5.59
CA GLN A 15 4.32 -5.32 -4.69
C GLN A 15 4.05 -5.71 -3.24
N ARG A 16 5.02 -5.47 -2.36
CA ARG A 16 4.86 -5.74 -0.92
C ARG A 16 4.31 -4.53 -0.20
N ALA A 17 3.62 -4.78 0.91
CA ALA A 17 3.17 -3.74 1.85
C ALA A 17 2.33 -2.60 1.22
N VAL A 18 1.63 -2.87 0.12
CA VAL A 18 0.62 -1.96 -0.41
C VAL A 18 -0.45 -1.80 0.67
N THR A 19 -0.66 -0.57 1.15
CA THR A 19 -1.48 -0.30 2.34
C THR A 19 -2.60 0.66 1.99
N PRO A 20 -3.87 0.32 2.23
CA PRO A 20 -4.97 1.26 2.03
C PRO A 20 -4.77 2.58 2.79
N GLY A 21 -5.16 3.68 2.17
CA GLY A 21 -4.93 5.04 2.69
C GLY A 21 -3.57 5.63 2.34
N GLN A 22 -2.63 4.87 1.77
CA GLN A 22 -1.41 5.42 1.16
C GLN A 22 -1.69 5.90 -0.28
N SER A 23 -0.81 6.75 -0.80
CA SER A 23 -0.91 7.28 -2.16
C SER A 23 -0.18 6.38 -3.17
N LEU A 24 -0.83 6.10 -4.30
CA LEU A 24 -0.23 5.59 -5.52
C LEU A 24 0.04 6.76 -6.47
N VAL A 25 1.23 6.83 -7.06
CA VAL A 25 1.58 7.85 -8.06
C VAL A 25 2.04 7.15 -9.34
N LEU A 26 1.52 7.59 -10.48
CA LEU A 26 1.82 7.04 -11.79
C LEU A 26 2.77 7.97 -12.54
N TYR A 27 3.79 7.39 -13.16
CA TYR A 27 4.78 8.10 -13.96
C TYR A 27 4.94 7.46 -15.33
N ASP A 28 5.19 8.27 -16.35
CA ASP A 28 5.74 7.85 -17.64
C ASP A 28 7.16 8.42 -17.77
N GLY A 29 8.15 7.58 -17.46
CA GLY A 29 9.54 8.01 -17.30
C GLY A 29 9.65 9.13 -16.24
N PRO A 30 10.07 10.35 -16.61
CA PRO A 30 10.16 11.49 -15.68
C PRO A 30 8.82 12.24 -15.49
N GLU A 31 7.80 11.99 -16.32
CA GLU A 31 6.54 12.72 -16.28
C GLU A 31 5.60 12.17 -15.20
N CYS A 32 5.07 13.05 -14.35
CA CYS A 32 4.06 12.69 -13.36
C CYS A 32 2.67 12.72 -14.00
N LEU A 33 2.03 11.56 -14.14
CA LEU A 33 0.69 11.42 -14.72
C LEU A 33 -0.42 11.68 -13.68
N GLY A 34 -0.08 11.67 -12.40
CA GLY A 34 -0.99 11.92 -11.28
C GLY A 34 -0.93 10.83 -10.22
N GLY A 35 -1.91 10.84 -9.31
CA GLY A 35 -1.98 9.87 -8.23
C GLY A 35 -3.38 9.64 -7.70
N ALA A 36 -3.53 8.58 -6.91
CA ALA A 36 -4.78 8.17 -6.28
C ALA A 36 -4.50 7.64 -4.87
N VAL A 37 -5.50 7.69 -4.00
CA VAL A 37 -5.45 7.01 -2.71
C VAL A 37 -5.78 5.54 -2.93
N ILE A 38 -4.96 4.65 -2.37
CA ILE A 38 -5.22 3.20 -2.42
C ILE A 38 -6.43 2.91 -1.54
N ALA A 39 -7.56 2.55 -2.15
CA ALA A 39 -8.78 2.21 -1.43
C ALA A 39 -8.77 0.76 -0.93
N ALA A 40 -8.25 -0.16 -1.74
CA ALA A 40 -8.12 -1.59 -1.43
C ALA A 40 -6.91 -2.17 -2.15
N THR A 41 -6.41 -3.31 -1.65
CA THR A 41 -5.28 -4.03 -2.24
C THR A 41 -5.39 -5.52 -1.93
N ASP A 42 -4.89 -6.35 -2.83
CA ASP A 42 -4.72 -7.79 -2.67
C ASP A 42 -3.31 -8.18 -2.20
N ALA A 43 -2.43 -7.18 -1.99
CA ALA A 43 -1.07 -7.42 -1.54
C ALA A 43 -1.08 -8.15 -0.18
N PRO A 44 -0.23 -9.17 0.00
CA PRO A 44 -0.15 -9.87 1.27
C PRO A 44 0.29 -8.88 2.36
N LEU A 45 -0.52 -8.77 3.42
CA LEU A 45 -0.11 -8.11 4.66
C LEU A 45 1.07 -8.91 5.21
N GLU A 46 2.27 -8.36 5.17
CA GLU A 46 3.38 -8.95 5.92
C GLU A 46 2.99 -8.87 7.40
N GLN A 47 2.56 -10.01 7.96
CA GLN A 47 2.18 -10.13 9.35
C GLN A 47 3.41 -9.79 10.19
N ARG A 48 3.56 -8.52 10.59
CA ARG A 48 4.44 -8.16 11.69
C ARG A 48 3.91 -8.93 12.90
N ALA A 49 4.63 -9.98 13.28
CA ALA A 49 4.47 -10.59 14.59
C ALA A 49 4.43 -9.44 15.63
N PRO A 50 3.53 -9.49 16.62
CA PRO A 50 3.52 -8.46 17.66
C PRO A 50 4.93 -8.32 18.20
N CYS A 51 5.44 -7.08 18.23
CA CYS A 51 6.71 -6.76 18.88
C CYS A 51 6.62 -7.38 20.28
N PRO A 52 7.49 -8.33 20.68
CA PRO A 52 7.56 -8.71 22.07
C PRO A 52 8.07 -7.48 22.80
N VAL A 53 7.15 -6.64 23.30
CA VAL A 53 7.49 -5.64 24.29
C VAL A 53 8.03 -6.45 25.46
N SER A 54 9.35 -6.42 25.62
CA SER A 54 10.04 -7.06 26.73
C SER A 54 9.31 -6.73 28.01
N LEU A 55 8.98 -7.79 28.75
CA LEU A 55 8.44 -7.76 30.09
C LEU A 55 9.52 -7.20 31.04
N GLU A 56 9.83 -5.92 30.93
CA GLU A 56 10.78 -5.21 31.80
C GLU A 56 10.06 -4.20 32.67
N ARG A 57 8.98 -4.64 33.34
CA ARG A 57 8.43 -3.96 34.51
C ARG A 57 7.74 -4.96 35.45
N GLN A 58 8.51 -5.59 36.34
CA GLN A 58 8.22 -5.69 37.78
C GLN A 58 9.19 -6.64 38.50
N ALA A 59 9.92 -6.03 39.45
CA ALA A 59 10.49 -6.56 40.70
C ALA A 59 11.42 -7.79 40.67
#